data_AF-A0A6J7GSN5-F1
#
_entry.id   AF-A0A6J7GSN5-F1
#
_cell.length_a   1.000
_cell.length_b   1.000
_cell.length_c   1.000
_cell.angle_alpha   90.00
_cell.angle_beta   90.00
_cell.angle_gamma   90.00
#
_symmetry.space_group_name_H-M   'P 1'
#
loop_
_entity.id
_entity.type
_entity.pdbx_description
1 polymer ?
#
loop_
_entity_poly.entity_id
_entity_poly.type
_entity_poly.pdbx_seq_one_letter_code
_entity_poly.pdbx_strand_id
1 'polypeptide(L)'
;MSDVTDSEHLTVHHRALSKVPEITVWFWVVKILCTTVGESVADWVNMTLGVGLTATAGLFTAILVAVLAVQILLSKYVPAVYWLTVVVLSVTGTLYTDILTDSRGVPLAVSMSVFAALLAVVFGVWFVRERTLSIHSIVTVPRELFYWLAILVTFALGTAAGDWTLSITGWGPGTSVLLPAGLIVAVVAGWRLGANAVLAFWLAYILTRPLGANLGDWFAQPATEHGLGLGTFVTSVVFLVAILATVLYLTRTKRDVIGNHRVEPEPVATDARRERAMLVYFAAVAVATAGLLSWASAQPHTAPVSEAEGSGAAITDLAPGEAIAKFPPQQVTELRAIVDDTAWAVRSGQQDEAKTAAKKLETTWDDDQPALQPLDAAGWTALDSRIDVVLTAIRSSTPDPGAETAALTDLAAALQ
;
A
#
# COMPACT_ATOMS: atom_id res chain seq x y z
N MET A 1 16.33 -71.51 -19.37
CA MET A 1 17.57 -70.71 -19.28
C MET A 1 17.16 -69.28 -19.62
N SER A 2 17.12 -68.41 -18.59
CA SER A 2 16.87 -66.94 -18.57
C SER A 2 15.61 -66.44 -19.30
N ASP A 3 14.49 -66.07 -18.67
CA ASP A 3 14.25 -65.25 -17.47
C ASP A 3 14.90 -63.86 -17.55
N VAL A 4 14.18 -62.90 -18.16
CA VAL A 4 14.30 -61.45 -17.90
C VAL A 4 12.91 -60.83 -18.04
N THR A 5 12.21 -60.75 -16.92
CA THR A 5 11.10 -59.81 -16.69
C THR A 5 11.68 -58.41 -16.52
N ASP A 6 11.71 -57.59 -17.57
CA ASP A 6 11.87 -56.14 -17.42
C ASP A 6 10.49 -55.51 -17.23
N SER A 7 9.95 -55.71 -16.02
CA SER A 7 8.99 -54.76 -15.48
C SER A 7 9.77 -53.54 -15.03
N GLU A 8 10.03 -52.61 -15.96
CA GLU A 8 10.46 -51.26 -15.61
C GLU A 8 9.48 -50.74 -14.56
N HIS A 9 9.99 -50.61 -13.33
CA HIS A 9 9.36 -49.83 -12.30
C HIS A 9 9.18 -48.41 -12.86
N LEU A 10 7.99 -48.13 -13.39
CA LEU A 10 7.43 -46.78 -13.42
C LEU A 10 7.33 -46.37 -11.95
N THR A 11 8.43 -45.86 -11.41
CA THR A 11 8.41 -45.04 -10.21
C THR A 11 7.58 -43.82 -10.57
N VAL A 12 6.27 -43.95 -10.36
CA VAL A 12 5.38 -42.81 -10.21
C VAL A 12 5.91 -42.08 -9.00
N HIS A 13 6.87 -41.18 -9.22
CA HIS A 13 7.22 -40.17 -8.25
C HIS A 13 5.90 -39.46 -7.96
N HIS A 14 5.34 -39.71 -6.78
CA HIS A 14 4.27 -38.88 -6.24
C HIS A 14 4.85 -37.47 -6.12
N ARG A 15 4.76 -36.70 -7.21
CA ARG A 15 5.06 -35.28 -7.22
C ARG A 15 4.11 -34.68 -6.19
N ALA A 16 4.67 -34.18 -5.09
CA ALA A 16 3.93 -33.34 -4.16
C ALA A 16 3.25 -32.24 -4.99
N LEU A 17 1.93 -32.14 -4.86
CA LEU A 17 1.13 -31.19 -5.63
C LEU A 17 1.55 -29.77 -5.22
N SER A 18 1.89 -28.93 -6.20
CA SER A 18 2.14 -27.51 -5.95
C SER A 18 0.94 -26.90 -5.23
N LYS A 19 1.21 -26.10 -4.19
CA LYS A 19 0.19 -25.38 -3.43
C LYS A 19 -0.16 -24.01 -4.04
N VAL A 20 0.39 -23.69 -5.21
CA VAL A 20 0.23 -22.41 -5.91
C VAL A 20 -0.57 -22.63 -7.20
N PRO A 21 -1.46 -21.69 -7.58
CA PRO A 21 -2.23 -21.78 -8.82
C PRO A 21 -1.35 -21.83 -10.07
N GLU A 22 -1.90 -22.36 -11.15
CA GLU A 22 -1.34 -22.18 -12.48
C GLU A 22 -1.36 -20.70 -12.89
N ILE A 23 -0.24 -20.21 -13.46
CA ILE A 23 -0.09 -18.83 -13.93
C ILE A 23 -0.86 -18.62 -15.23
N THR A 24 -2.19 -18.56 -15.13
CA THR A 24 -3.10 -18.26 -16.24
C THR A 24 -3.45 -16.77 -16.29
N VAL A 25 -4.24 -16.34 -17.27
CA VAL A 25 -4.81 -14.97 -17.28
C VAL A 25 -5.61 -14.69 -16.00
N TRP A 26 -6.31 -15.69 -15.46
CA TRP A 26 -7.08 -15.55 -14.22
C TRP A 26 -6.21 -15.27 -13.00
N PHE A 27 -4.99 -15.84 -12.95
CA PHE A 27 -4.04 -15.52 -11.90
C PHE A 27 -3.73 -14.02 -11.88
N TRP A 28 -3.43 -13.44 -13.04
CA TRP A 28 -3.11 -12.01 -13.14
C TRP A 28 -4.32 -11.13 -12.85
N VAL A 29 -5.52 -11.51 -13.30
CA VAL A 29 -6.76 -10.78 -13.00
C VAL A 29 -7.03 -10.74 -11.50
N VAL A 30 -7.08 -11.89 -10.82
CA VAL A 30 -7.36 -11.92 -9.38
C VAL A 30 -6.25 -11.22 -8.60
N LYS A 31 -4.98 -11.37 -9.02
CA LYS A 31 -3.85 -10.67 -8.39
C LYS A 31 -4.00 -9.16 -8.45
N ILE A 32 -4.35 -8.59 -9.60
CA ILE A 32 -4.56 -7.13 -9.75
C ILE A 32 -5.77 -6.67 -8.92
N LEU A 33 -6.85 -7.46 -8.89
CA LEU A 33 -8.00 -7.14 -8.04
C LEU A 33 -7.60 -7.14 -6.56
N CYS A 34 -6.84 -8.15 -6.10
CA CYS A 34 -6.33 -8.23 -4.74
C CYS A 34 -5.41 -7.06 -4.38
N THR A 35 -4.49 -6.67 -5.28
CA THR A 35 -3.60 -5.54 -5.03
C THR A 35 -4.35 -4.21 -4.94
N THR A 36 -5.48 -4.08 -5.64
CA THR A 36 -6.34 -2.89 -5.57
C THR A 36 -7.16 -2.86 -4.28
N VAL A 37 -7.76 -3.98 -3.87
CA VAL A 37 -8.47 -4.08 -2.57
C VAL A 37 -7.55 -3.80 -1.39
N GLY A 38 -6.31 -4.30 -1.46
CA GLY A 38 -5.34 -4.13 -0.38
C GLY A 38 -5.15 -2.68 0.04
N GLU A 39 -5.10 -1.78 -0.95
CA GLU A 39 -4.98 -0.34 -0.75
C GLU A 39 -6.25 0.23 -0.15
N SER A 40 -7.36 0.15 -0.88
CA SER A 40 -8.62 0.79 -0.47
C SER A 40 -9.18 0.29 0.87
N VAL A 41 -8.93 -0.98 1.24
CA VAL A 41 -9.34 -1.53 2.54
C VAL A 41 -8.43 -1.06 3.66
N ALA A 42 -7.11 -0.92 3.43
CA ALA A 42 -6.20 -0.38 4.42
C ALA A 42 -6.60 1.05 4.79
N ASP A 43 -6.83 1.89 3.77
CA ASP A 43 -7.26 3.29 3.94
C ASP A 43 -8.61 3.36 4.65
N TRP A 44 -9.58 2.56 4.19
CA TRP A 44 -10.91 2.58 4.78
C TRP A 44 -10.89 2.20 6.27
N VAL A 45 -10.12 1.17 6.65
CA VAL A 45 -10.01 0.76 8.05
C VAL A 45 -9.27 1.81 8.87
N ASN A 46 -8.23 2.45 8.32
CA ASN A 46 -7.52 3.52 9.00
C ASN A 46 -8.43 4.73 9.27
N MET A 47 -9.08 5.24 8.22
CA MET A 47 -9.88 6.47 8.26
C MET A 47 -11.23 6.29 8.98
N THR A 48 -11.90 5.14 8.79
CA THR A 48 -13.30 4.98 9.26
C THR A 48 -13.41 4.46 10.69
N LEU A 49 -12.50 3.57 11.11
CA LEU A 49 -12.60 2.96 12.44
C LEU A 49 -11.93 3.79 13.54
N GLY A 50 -11.10 4.78 13.20
CA GLY A 50 -10.46 5.69 14.17
C GLY A 50 -9.60 4.99 15.23
N VAL A 51 -9.32 3.70 15.05
CA VAL A 51 -8.55 2.86 15.97
C VAL A 51 -7.05 3.14 15.90
N GLY A 52 -6.62 3.93 14.92
CA GLY A 52 -5.24 4.27 14.64
C GLY A 52 -4.52 3.17 13.85
N LEU A 53 -3.62 3.62 12.97
CA LEU A 53 -2.87 2.79 12.02
C LEU A 53 -2.15 1.60 12.66
N THR A 54 -1.57 1.79 13.86
CA THR A 54 -0.84 0.74 14.58
C THR A 54 -1.75 -0.39 15.08
N ALA A 55 -2.94 -0.05 15.60
CA ALA A 55 -3.89 -1.05 16.08
C ALA A 55 -4.45 -1.87 14.91
N THR A 56 -4.78 -1.20 13.81
CA THR A 56 -5.22 -1.82 12.55
C THR A 56 -4.16 -2.80 12.02
N ALA A 57 -2.90 -2.38 11.94
CA ALA A 57 -1.83 -3.27 11.52
C ALA A 57 -1.63 -4.46 12.46
N GLY A 58 -1.77 -4.26 13.79
CA GLY A 58 -1.73 -5.35 14.76
C GLY A 58 -2.82 -6.40 14.52
N LEU A 59 -4.06 -5.96 14.27
CA LEU A 59 -5.18 -6.84 13.95
C LEU A 59 -4.95 -7.61 12.63
N PHE A 60 -4.60 -6.91 11.56
CA PHE A 60 -4.35 -7.57 10.26
C PHE A 60 -3.12 -8.49 10.30
N THR A 61 -2.11 -8.18 11.11
CA THR A 61 -0.98 -9.09 11.36
C THR A 61 -1.46 -10.38 12.04
N ALA A 62 -2.34 -10.30 13.04
CA ALA A 62 -2.90 -11.49 13.69
C ALA A 62 -3.74 -12.33 12.71
N ILE A 63 -4.56 -11.68 11.88
CA ILE A 63 -5.34 -12.35 10.82
C ILE A 63 -4.40 -12.99 9.80
N LEU A 64 -3.32 -12.31 9.41
CA LEU A 64 -2.31 -12.82 8.49
C LEU A 64 -1.67 -14.09 9.04
N VAL A 65 -1.24 -14.09 10.31
CA VAL A 65 -0.67 -15.28 10.95
C VAL A 65 -1.66 -16.45 10.94
N ALA A 66 -2.94 -16.19 11.26
CA ALA A 66 -3.96 -17.24 11.27
C ALA A 66 -4.21 -17.83 9.88
N VAL A 67 -4.41 -16.99 8.86
CA VAL A 67 -4.67 -17.42 7.49
C VAL A 67 -3.44 -18.12 6.89
N LEU A 68 -2.23 -17.60 7.15
CA LEU A 68 -0.98 -18.21 6.70
C LEU A 68 -0.75 -19.57 7.37
N ALA A 69 -1.08 -19.72 8.64
CA ALA A 69 -1.01 -21.02 9.32
C ALA A 69 -1.95 -22.04 8.66
N VAL A 70 -3.20 -21.65 8.36
CA VAL A 70 -4.13 -22.52 7.62
C VAL A 70 -3.57 -22.88 6.24
N GLN A 71 -3.02 -21.92 5.51
CA GLN A 71 -2.42 -22.13 4.20
C GLN A 71 -1.25 -23.13 4.24
N ILE A 72 -0.34 -23.00 5.21
CA ILE A 72 0.81 -23.90 5.39
C ILE A 72 0.33 -25.32 5.77
N LEU A 73 -0.72 -25.43 6.60
CA LEU A 73 -1.28 -26.72 7.03
C LEU A 73 -1.98 -27.48 5.90
N LEU A 74 -2.50 -26.79 4.88
CA LEU A 74 -3.15 -27.44 3.74
C LEU A 74 -2.12 -28.16 2.87
N SER A 75 -2.41 -29.42 2.53
CA SER A 75 -1.56 -30.27 1.70
C SER A 75 -1.80 -30.12 0.19
N LYS A 76 -2.79 -29.32 -0.20
CA LYS A 76 -3.21 -29.10 -1.59
C LYS A 76 -3.61 -27.64 -1.81
N TYR A 77 -3.51 -27.19 -3.06
CA TYR A 77 -4.04 -25.89 -3.46
C TYR A 77 -5.55 -25.80 -3.23
N VAL A 78 -5.98 -24.83 -2.42
CA VAL A 78 -7.39 -24.46 -2.21
C VAL A 78 -7.53 -22.99 -2.64
N PRO A 79 -8.24 -22.70 -3.75
CA PRO A 79 -8.32 -21.35 -4.29
C PRO A 79 -8.75 -20.30 -3.27
N ALA A 80 -9.80 -20.60 -2.50
CA ALA A 80 -10.33 -19.68 -1.49
C ALA A 80 -9.29 -19.28 -0.42
N VAL A 81 -8.54 -20.25 0.10
CA VAL A 81 -7.54 -19.99 1.16
C VAL A 81 -6.32 -19.27 0.61
N TYR A 82 -5.85 -19.65 -0.57
CA TYR A 82 -4.72 -18.99 -1.20
C TYR A 82 -5.05 -17.52 -1.52
N TRP A 83 -6.19 -17.24 -2.16
CA TRP A 83 -6.56 -15.87 -2.50
C TRP A 83 -6.91 -15.04 -1.28
N LEU A 84 -7.51 -15.63 -0.23
CA LEU A 84 -7.66 -14.95 1.06
C LEU A 84 -6.30 -14.56 1.65
N THR A 85 -5.33 -15.48 1.65
CA THR A 85 -3.95 -15.17 2.09
C THR A 85 -3.37 -14.00 1.32
N VAL A 86 -3.56 -13.96 -0.01
CA VAL A 86 -3.07 -12.88 -0.87
C VAL A 86 -3.77 -11.55 -0.56
N VAL A 87 -5.08 -11.54 -0.32
CA VAL A 87 -5.82 -10.32 0.09
C VAL A 87 -5.31 -9.81 1.43
N VAL A 88 -5.21 -10.68 2.44
CA VAL A 88 -4.73 -10.28 3.78
C VAL A 88 -3.29 -9.79 3.73
N LEU A 89 -2.41 -10.43 2.93
CA LEU A 89 -1.05 -9.96 2.69
C LEU A 89 -1.02 -8.59 2.02
N SER A 90 -1.95 -8.32 1.09
CA SER A 90 -2.02 -7.03 0.40
C SER A 90 -2.40 -5.89 1.36
N VAL A 91 -3.39 -6.10 2.23
CA VAL A 91 -3.78 -5.10 3.24
C VAL A 91 -2.65 -4.91 4.26
N THR A 92 -2.11 -6.02 4.80
CA THR A 92 -1.03 -5.95 5.80
C THR A 92 0.22 -5.28 5.25
N GLY A 93 0.54 -5.52 3.97
CA GLY A 93 1.68 -4.91 3.30
C GLY A 93 1.54 -3.39 3.11
N THR A 94 0.34 -2.91 2.74
CA THR A 94 0.02 -1.45 2.70
C THR A 94 0.26 -0.85 4.09
N LEU A 95 -0.42 -1.38 5.11
CA LEU A 95 -0.34 -0.87 6.49
C LEU A 95 1.09 -0.79 7.05
N TYR A 96 1.98 -1.71 6.70
CA TYR A 96 3.38 -1.65 7.13
C TYR A 96 4.16 -0.51 6.46
N THR A 97 3.86 -0.21 5.20
CA THR A 97 4.43 0.95 4.50
C THR A 97 3.90 2.24 5.10
N ASP A 98 2.60 2.34 5.33
CA ASP A 98 1.93 3.52 5.89
C ASP A 98 2.45 3.82 7.31
N ILE A 99 2.63 2.79 8.14
CA ILE A 99 3.21 2.99 9.49
C ILE A 99 4.60 3.61 9.39
N LEU A 100 5.39 3.20 8.41
CA LEU A 100 6.74 3.69 8.24
C LEU A 100 6.75 5.12 7.72
N THR A 101 5.82 5.45 6.82
CA THR A 101 5.80 6.71 6.07
C THR A 101 4.96 7.77 6.79
N ASP A 102 3.71 7.47 7.10
CA ASP A 102 2.77 8.41 7.72
C ASP A 102 3.00 8.50 9.24
N SER A 103 3.02 7.37 9.95
CA SER A 103 3.16 7.41 11.41
C SER A 103 4.59 7.71 11.89
N ARG A 104 5.62 7.29 11.13
CA ARG A 104 7.04 7.47 11.51
C ARG A 104 7.77 8.51 10.67
N GLY A 105 7.12 9.13 9.68
CA GLY A 105 7.70 10.19 8.86
C GLY A 105 8.88 9.76 8.00
N VAL A 106 9.07 8.46 7.74
CA VAL A 106 10.20 7.99 6.91
C VAL A 106 9.91 8.30 5.46
N PRO A 107 10.80 9.00 4.73
CA PRO A 107 10.57 9.34 3.33
C PRO A 107 10.31 8.10 2.47
N LEU A 108 9.31 8.17 1.57
CA LEU A 108 8.92 7.08 0.67
C LEU A 108 10.09 6.49 -0.13
N ALA A 109 11.02 7.35 -0.59
CA ALA A 109 12.23 6.90 -1.29
C ALA A 109 13.11 5.97 -0.44
N VAL A 110 13.20 6.24 0.86
CA VAL A 110 13.97 5.43 1.83
C VAL A 110 13.24 4.11 2.09
N SER A 111 11.93 4.17 2.35
CA SER A 111 11.09 2.98 2.56
C SER A 111 11.15 2.02 1.36
N MET A 112 10.98 2.55 0.14
CA MET A 112 11.11 1.80 -1.10
C MET A 112 12.51 1.16 -1.24
N SER A 113 13.58 1.90 -0.96
CA SER A 113 14.96 1.40 -1.04
C SER A 113 15.22 0.27 -0.03
N VAL A 114 14.70 0.41 1.20
CA VAL A 114 14.81 -0.61 2.25
C VAL A 114 14.03 -1.87 1.87
N PHE A 115 12.79 -1.75 1.40
CA PHE A 115 12.01 -2.92 0.97
C PHE A 115 12.62 -3.60 -0.27
N ALA A 116 13.20 -2.84 -1.19
CA ALA A 116 13.92 -3.40 -2.34
C ALA A 116 15.16 -4.20 -1.90
N ALA A 117 15.94 -3.65 -0.97
CA ALA A 117 17.09 -4.35 -0.40
C ALA A 117 16.66 -5.61 0.38
N LEU A 118 15.60 -5.51 1.18
CA LEU A 118 15.04 -6.64 1.92
C LEU A 118 14.56 -7.74 0.97
N LEU A 119 13.87 -7.38 -0.12
CA LEU A 119 13.43 -8.33 -1.13
C LEU A 119 14.60 -9.04 -1.82
N ALA A 120 15.67 -8.29 -2.14
CA ALA A 120 16.89 -8.86 -2.70
C ALA A 120 17.56 -9.85 -1.73
N VAL A 121 17.58 -9.54 -0.42
CA VAL A 121 18.08 -10.46 0.61
C VAL A 121 17.21 -11.72 0.68
N VAL A 122 15.88 -11.58 0.68
CA VAL A 122 14.95 -12.73 0.70
C VAL A 122 15.19 -13.63 -0.51
N PHE A 123 15.27 -13.08 -1.73
CA PHE A 123 15.59 -13.86 -2.91
C PHE A 123 16.99 -14.47 -2.87
N GLY A 124 17.98 -13.74 -2.38
CA GLY A 124 19.36 -14.23 -2.24
C GLY A 124 19.46 -15.43 -1.29
N VAL A 125 18.87 -15.31 -0.10
CA VAL A 125 18.84 -16.40 0.89
C VAL A 125 18.04 -17.59 0.37
N TRP A 126 16.89 -17.35 -0.26
CA TRP A 126 16.08 -18.40 -0.86
C TRP A 126 16.86 -19.14 -1.96
N PHE A 127 17.53 -18.42 -2.86
CA PHE A 127 18.32 -19.02 -3.93
C PHE A 127 19.53 -19.80 -3.39
N VAL A 128 20.23 -19.30 -2.37
CA VAL A 128 21.36 -20.03 -1.76
C VAL A 128 20.89 -21.34 -1.11
N ARG A 129 19.72 -21.34 -0.46
CA ARG A 129 19.15 -22.50 0.25
C ARG A 129 18.53 -23.53 -0.69
N GLU A 130 17.73 -23.08 -1.66
CA GLU A 130 16.86 -23.95 -2.46
C GLU A 130 17.30 -24.08 -3.92
N ARG A 131 18.26 -23.25 -4.36
CA ARG A 131 18.80 -23.21 -5.74
C ARG A 131 17.75 -22.98 -6.83
N THR A 132 16.58 -22.47 -6.46
CA THR A 132 15.48 -22.14 -7.37
C THR A 132 14.65 -21.00 -6.78
N LEU A 133 14.18 -20.12 -7.65
CA LEU A 133 13.17 -19.10 -7.35
C LEU A 133 11.84 -19.39 -8.07
N SER A 134 11.69 -20.60 -8.62
CA SER A 134 10.51 -21.00 -9.38
C SER A 134 9.34 -21.31 -8.46
N ILE A 135 8.21 -20.67 -8.72
CA ILE A 135 6.96 -20.88 -7.97
C ILE A 135 6.36 -22.27 -8.19
N HIS A 136 6.71 -22.94 -9.29
CA HIS A 136 6.23 -24.31 -9.57
C HIS A 136 6.84 -25.36 -8.62
N SER A 137 7.88 -24.98 -7.88
CA SER A 137 8.63 -25.87 -6.99
C SER A 137 8.29 -25.69 -5.51
N ILE A 138 7.20 -24.99 -5.19
CA ILE A 138 6.73 -24.74 -3.82
C ILE A 138 5.99 -25.98 -3.30
N VAL A 139 6.81 -26.94 -2.86
CA VAL A 139 6.34 -28.26 -2.36
C VAL A 139 6.80 -28.55 -0.93
N THR A 140 7.68 -27.72 -0.36
CA THR A 140 8.20 -27.86 1.00
C THR A 140 7.85 -26.62 1.85
N VAL A 141 7.73 -26.81 3.17
CA VAL A 141 7.43 -25.71 4.10
C VAL A 141 8.46 -24.56 4.03
N PRO A 142 9.79 -24.81 3.96
CA PRO A 142 10.76 -23.72 3.82
C PRO A 142 10.55 -22.88 2.54
N ARG A 143 10.27 -23.53 1.41
CA ARG A 143 9.98 -22.82 0.14
C ARG A 143 8.70 -22.02 0.21
N GLU A 144 7.68 -22.57 0.86
CA GLU A 144 6.41 -21.89 1.09
C GLU A 144 6.60 -20.64 1.96
N LEU A 145 7.41 -20.72 3.02
CA LEU A 145 7.73 -19.56 3.87
C LEU A 145 8.49 -18.47 3.10
N PHE A 146 9.51 -18.83 2.31
CA PHE A 146 10.23 -17.85 1.49
C PHE A 146 9.31 -17.20 0.47
N TYR A 147 8.42 -17.97 -0.14
CA TYR A 147 7.44 -17.46 -1.10
C TYR A 147 6.50 -16.44 -0.45
N TRP A 148 5.90 -16.77 0.70
CA TRP A 148 4.98 -15.84 1.37
C TRP A 148 5.70 -14.61 1.94
N LEU A 149 6.92 -14.76 2.44
CA LEU A 149 7.75 -13.63 2.87
C LEU A 149 8.10 -12.72 1.69
N ALA A 150 8.52 -13.29 0.56
CA ALA A 150 8.78 -12.52 -0.65
C ALA A 150 7.52 -11.75 -1.06
N ILE A 151 6.35 -12.40 -1.05
CA ILE A 151 5.09 -11.73 -1.37
C ILE A 151 4.80 -10.56 -0.43
N LEU A 152 4.91 -10.75 0.89
CA LEU A 152 4.70 -9.67 1.86
C LEU A 152 5.61 -8.46 1.57
N VAL A 153 6.90 -8.71 1.34
CA VAL A 153 7.87 -7.64 1.05
C VAL A 153 7.57 -6.99 -0.30
N THR A 154 7.14 -7.74 -1.32
CA THR A 154 6.73 -7.14 -2.61
C THR A 154 5.48 -6.27 -2.48
N PHE A 155 4.57 -6.59 -1.57
CA PHE A 155 3.40 -5.76 -1.32
C PHE A 155 3.79 -4.41 -0.71
N ALA A 156 4.61 -4.43 0.35
CA ALA A 156 5.12 -3.22 0.98
C ALA A 156 5.97 -2.36 0.01
N LEU A 157 6.89 -2.99 -0.73
CA LEU A 157 7.70 -2.34 -1.77
C LEU A 157 6.81 -1.67 -2.83
N GLY A 158 5.78 -2.37 -3.29
CA GLY A 158 4.95 -1.90 -4.37
C GLY A 158 4.02 -0.77 -3.99
N THR A 159 3.52 -0.74 -2.75
CA THR A 159 2.80 0.43 -2.18
C THR A 159 3.75 1.63 -2.15
N ALA A 160 4.91 1.48 -1.48
CA ALA A 160 5.90 2.57 -1.38
C ALA A 160 6.35 3.10 -2.76
N ALA A 161 6.47 2.22 -3.77
CA ALA A 161 6.82 2.63 -5.13
C ALA A 161 5.67 3.34 -5.87
N GLY A 162 4.41 2.99 -5.60
CA GLY A 162 3.23 3.67 -6.14
C GLY A 162 3.15 5.11 -5.64
N ASP A 163 3.13 5.28 -4.31
CA ASP A 163 3.02 6.59 -3.65
C ASP A 163 4.25 7.45 -3.94
N TRP A 164 5.43 6.83 -3.99
CA TRP A 164 6.64 7.55 -4.40
C TRP A 164 6.54 8.06 -5.84
N THR A 165 5.95 7.30 -6.75
CA THR A 165 5.74 7.76 -8.14
C THR A 165 4.80 8.97 -8.18
N LEU A 166 3.71 8.94 -7.42
CA LEU A 166 2.75 10.03 -7.31
C LEU A 166 3.42 11.31 -6.75
N SER A 167 4.11 11.17 -5.62
CA SER A 167 4.75 12.30 -4.93
C SER A 167 5.87 12.96 -5.72
N ILE A 168 6.69 12.21 -6.48
CA ILE A 168 7.81 12.81 -7.23
C ILE A 168 7.43 13.33 -8.61
N THR A 169 6.30 12.90 -9.19
CA THR A 169 5.91 13.29 -10.56
C THR A 169 4.74 14.27 -10.57
N GLY A 170 3.97 14.34 -9.49
CA GLY A 170 2.73 15.10 -9.44
C GLY A 170 1.63 14.55 -10.35
N TRP A 171 1.81 13.35 -10.91
CA TRP A 171 0.81 12.72 -11.76
C TRP A 171 -0.41 12.33 -10.93
N GLY A 172 -1.60 12.44 -11.53
CA GLY A 172 -2.80 11.89 -10.91
C GLY A 172 -2.75 10.35 -10.87
N PRO A 173 -3.44 9.70 -9.92
CA PRO A 173 -3.47 8.24 -9.79
C PRO A 173 -3.74 7.50 -11.11
N GLY A 174 -4.75 7.95 -11.87
CA GLY A 174 -5.11 7.33 -13.16
C GLY A 174 -4.01 7.41 -14.22
N THR A 175 -3.25 8.52 -14.27
CA THR A 175 -2.09 8.62 -15.18
C THR A 175 -0.91 7.79 -14.71
N SER A 176 -0.70 7.69 -13.39
CA SER A 176 0.38 6.91 -12.79
C SER A 176 0.24 5.41 -13.03
N VAL A 177 -0.97 4.90 -13.29
CA VAL A 177 -1.22 3.50 -13.73
C VAL A 177 -0.48 3.14 -15.02
N LEU A 178 -0.28 4.11 -15.92
CA LEU A 178 0.35 3.87 -17.23
C LEU A 178 1.81 3.40 -17.11
N LEU A 179 2.53 3.85 -16.09
CA LEU A 179 3.92 3.48 -15.87
C LEU A 179 4.08 1.98 -15.54
N PRO A 180 3.50 1.43 -14.45
CA PRO A 180 3.60 0.01 -14.16
C PRO A 180 2.93 -0.85 -15.24
N ALA A 181 1.84 -0.39 -15.88
CA ALA A 181 1.24 -1.09 -17.01
C ALA A 181 2.20 -1.21 -18.21
N GLY A 182 2.86 -0.12 -18.58
CA GLY A 182 3.87 -0.10 -19.65
C GLY A 182 5.07 -0.98 -19.33
N LEU A 183 5.53 -0.98 -18.08
CA LEU A 183 6.61 -1.86 -17.62
C LEU A 183 6.21 -3.33 -17.66
N ILE A 184 4.98 -3.68 -17.29
CA ILE A 184 4.48 -5.05 -17.43
C ILE A 184 4.47 -5.47 -18.90
N VAL A 185 4.03 -4.60 -19.82
CA VAL A 185 4.10 -4.87 -21.27
C VAL A 185 5.54 -5.08 -21.72
N ALA A 186 6.49 -4.25 -21.27
CA ALA A 186 7.91 -4.42 -21.57
C ALA A 186 8.48 -5.74 -21.02
N VAL A 187 8.03 -6.18 -19.84
CA VAL A 187 8.40 -7.48 -19.25
C VAL A 187 7.84 -8.64 -20.07
N VAL A 188 6.57 -8.57 -20.48
CA VAL A 188 5.94 -9.58 -21.34
C VAL A 188 6.64 -9.65 -22.70
N ALA A 189 7.01 -8.50 -23.29
CA ALA A 189 7.78 -8.45 -24.52
C ALA A 189 9.16 -9.11 -24.34
N GLY A 190 9.89 -8.79 -23.26
CA GLY A 190 11.16 -9.44 -22.92
C GLY A 190 11.03 -10.96 -22.77
N TRP A 191 9.98 -11.42 -22.09
CA TRP A 191 9.68 -12.85 -21.97
C TRP A 191 9.43 -13.52 -23.33
N ARG A 192 8.64 -12.89 -24.21
CA ARG A 192 8.42 -13.37 -25.59
C ARG A 192 9.71 -13.41 -26.42
N LEU A 193 10.63 -12.47 -26.16
CA LEU A 193 11.95 -12.40 -26.76
C LEU A 193 12.96 -13.37 -26.13
N GLY A 194 12.56 -14.15 -25.13
CA GLY A 194 13.32 -15.24 -24.52
C GLY A 194 14.06 -14.88 -23.24
N ALA A 195 13.59 -13.88 -22.51
CA ALA A 195 14.04 -13.64 -21.15
C ALA A 195 13.70 -14.82 -20.22
N ASN A 196 14.49 -14.97 -19.16
CA ASN A 196 14.26 -15.98 -18.14
C ASN A 196 12.83 -15.87 -17.56
N ALA A 197 12.07 -16.97 -17.63
CA ALA A 197 10.66 -16.98 -17.24
C ALA A 197 10.44 -16.68 -15.74
N VAL A 198 11.35 -17.11 -14.87
CA VAL A 198 11.28 -16.86 -13.42
C VAL A 198 11.54 -15.39 -13.14
N LEU A 199 12.54 -14.78 -13.78
CA LEU A 199 12.82 -13.35 -13.66
C LEU A 199 11.65 -12.51 -14.16
N ALA A 200 11.14 -12.82 -15.37
CA ALA A 200 10.01 -12.10 -15.96
C ALA A 200 8.75 -12.22 -15.08
N PHE A 201 8.50 -13.40 -14.49
CA PHE A 201 7.41 -13.58 -13.54
C PHE A 201 7.55 -12.66 -12.33
N TRP A 202 8.70 -12.64 -11.66
CA TRP A 202 8.89 -11.81 -10.47
C TRP A 202 8.84 -10.32 -10.78
N LEU A 203 9.41 -9.88 -11.92
CA LEU A 203 9.30 -8.48 -12.35
C LEU A 203 7.84 -8.08 -12.58
N ALA A 204 7.09 -8.88 -13.35
CA ALA A 204 5.67 -8.62 -13.57
C ALA A 204 4.89 -8.65 -12.25
N TYR A 205 5.17 -9.63 -11.37
CA TYR A 205 4.52 -9.76 -10.07
C TYR A 205 4.74 -8.53 -9.19
N ILE A 206 5.97 -8.03 -9.09
CA ILE A 206 6.30 -6.82 -8.34
C ILE A 206 5.55 -5.62 -8.91
N LEU A 207 5.54 -5.46 -10.24
CA LEU A 207 4.91 -4.33 -10.93
C LEU A 207 3.38 -4.31 -10.85
N THR A 208 2.73 -5.47 -10.63
CA THR A 208 1.26 -5.50 -10.42
C THR A 208 0.81 -4.81 -9.15
N ARG A 209 1.72 -4.59 -8.19
CA ARG A 209 1.37 -3.90 -6.95
C ARG A 209 1.24 -2.38 -7.10
N PRO A 210 2.26 -1.62 -7.57
CA PRO A 210 2.08 -0.19 -7.82
C PRO A 210 0.97 0.07 -8.86
N LEU A 211 0.73 -0.86 -9.79
CA LEU A 211 -0.44 -0.81 -10.66
C LEU A 211 -1.76 -0.83 -9.87
N GLY A 212 -1.89 -1.74 -8.89
CA GLY A 212 -3.08 -1.90 -8.07
C GLY A 212 -3.29 -0.75 -7.08
N ALA A 213 -2.22 -0.26 -6.45
CA ALA A 213 -2.28 0.91 -5.55
C ALA A 213 -2.82 2.13 -6.31
N ASN A 214 -2.17 2.49 -7.42
CA ASN A 214 -2.62 3.62 -8.26
C ASN A 214 -4.04 3.43 -8.83
N LEU A 215 -4.48 2.20 -9.09
CA LEU A 215 -5.86 1.91 -9.50
C LEU A 215 -6.85 2.10 -8.33
N GLY A 216 -6.46 1.71 -7.11
CA GLY A 216 -7.26 1.88 -5.89
C GLY A 216 -7.50 3.36 -5.63
N ASP A 217 -6.41 4.12 -5.58
CA ASP A 217 -6.42 5.58 -5.42
C ASP A 217 -7.25 6.26 -6.50
N TRP A 218 -7.06 5.85 -7.76
CA TRP A 218 -7.80 6.45 -8.86
C TRP A 218 -9.31 6.24 -8.73
N PHE A 219 -9.77 5.10 -8.23
CA PHE A 219 -11.20 4.86 -8.04
C PHE A 219 -11.72 5.52 -6.75
N ALA A 220 -10.93 5.50 -5.68
CA ALA A 220 -11.32 5.94 -4.35
C ALA A 220 -11.28 7.46 -4.16
N GLN A 221 -10.18 8.12 -4.58
CA GLN A 221 -9.91 9.53 -4.30
C GLN A 221 -10.91 10.47 -4.98
N PRO A 222 -11.19 11.65 -4.39
CA PRO A 222 -12.06 12.66 -5.00
C PRO A 222 -11.54 13.20 -6.34
N ALA A 223 -12.42 13.81 -7.13
CA ALA A 223 -12.05 14.44 -8.40
C ALA A 223 -11.05 15.60 -8.25
N THR A 224 -10.98 16.22 -7.07
CA THR A 224 -9.99 17.25 -6.73
C THR A 224 -8.56 16.72 -6.70
N GLU A 225 -8.39 15.41 -6.44
CA GLU A 225 -7.11 14.70 -6.43
C GLU A 225 -6.88 13.89 -7.71
N HIS A 226 -7.67 14.16 -8.76
CA HIS A 226 -7.65 13.41 -10.03
C HIS A 226 -8.15 11.96 -9.93
N GLY A 227 -8.91 11.64 -8.88
CA GLY A 227 -9.65 10.39 -8.73
C GLY A 227 -11.06 10.41 -9.34
N LEU A 228 -11.75 9.27 -9.34
CA LEU A 228 -13.11 9.09 -9.84
C LEU A 228 -14.18 9.43 -8.79
N GLY A 229 -13.80 9.60 -7.53
CA GLY A 229 -14.68 10.01 -6.44
C GLY A 229 -15.71 8.96 -6.01
N LEU A 230 -15.43 7.66 -6.22
CA LEU A 230 -16.33 6.59 -5.74
C LEU A 230 -16.27 6.42 -4.22
N GLY A 231 -15.19 6.90 -3.59
CA GLY A 231 -14.89 6.69 -2.17
C GLY A 231 -14.22 5.33 -1.92
N THR A 232 -13.43 5.27 -0.86
CA THR A 232 -12.66 4.08 -0.43
C THR A 232 -13.56 2.88 -0.15
N PHE A 233 -14.71 3.09 0.49
CA PHE A 233 -15.65 2.03 0.81
C PHE A 233 -16.27 1.37 -0.42
N VAL A 234 -16.86 2.15 -1.33
CA VAL A 234 -17.53 1.61 -2.52
C VAL A 234 -16.53 0.90 -3.42
N THR A 235 -15.35 1.50 -3.59
CA THR A 235 -14.23 0.90 -4.33
C THR A 235 -13.88 -0.46 -3.75
N SER A 236 -13.63 -0.54 -2.44
CA SER A 236 -13.32 -1.80 -1.74
C SER A 236 -14.39 -2.87 -1.95
N VAL A 237 -15.68 -2.53 -1.82
CA VAL A 237 -16.80 -3.47 -2.00
C VAL A 237 -16.85 -4.00 -3.43
N VAL A 238 -16.72 -3.14 -4.45
CA VAL A 238 -16.75 -3.54 -5.87
C VAL A 238 -15.63 -4.53 -6.18
N PHE A 239 -14.40 -4.22 -5.76
CA PHE A 239 -13.27 -5.09 -6.01
C PHE A 239 -13.36 -6.40 -5.20
N LEU A 240 -13.83 -6.39 -3.96
CA LEU A 240 -14.07 -7.61 -3.17
C LEU A 240 -15.12 -8.53 -3.82
N VAL A 241 -16.20 -7.97 -4.35
CA VAL A 241 -17.22 -8.73 -5.10
C VAL A 241 -16.62 -9.34 -6.37
N ALA A 242 -15.79 -8.60 -7.10
CA ALA A 242 -15.10 -9.10 -8.28
C ALA A 242 -14.12 -10.23 -7.96
N ILE A 243 -13.36 -10.13 -6.86
CA ILE A 243 -12.51 -11.20 -6.35
C ILE A 243 -13.36 -12.43 -6.03
N LEU A 244 -14.43 -12.26 -5.23
CA LEU A 244 -15.29 -13.36 -4.82
C LEU A 244 -15.90 -14.09 -6.04
N ALA A 245 -16.40 -13.34 -7.02
CA ALA A 245 -16.96 -13.89 -8.26
C ALA A 245 -15.90 -14.71 -9.02
N THR A 246 -14.68 -14.19 -9.14
CA THR A 246 -13.59 -14.87 -9.85
C THR A 246 -13.10 -16.10 -9.09
N VAL A 247 -12.94 -16.01 -7.76
CA VAL A 247 -12.55 -17.14 -6.92
C VAL A 247 -13.62 -18.24 -6.93
N LEU A 248 -14.91 -17.88 -6.90
CA LEU A 248 -16.01 -18.84 -7.02
C LEU A 248 -16.00 -19.54 -8.38
N TYR A 249 -15.76 -18.77 -9.44
CA TYR A 249 -15.60 -19.30 -10.79
C TYR A 249 -14.43 -20.28 -10.89
N LEU A 250 -13.26 -19.93 -10.35
CA LEU A 250 -12.08 -20.80 -10.32
C LEU A 250 -12.31 -22.05 -9.47
N THR A 251 -12.95 -21.91 -8.31
CA THR A 251 -13.31 -23.03 -7.43
C THR A 251 -14.22 -24.04 -8.15
N ARG A 252 -15.18 -23.57 -8.96
CA ARG A 252 -16.06 -24.45 -9.75
C ARG A 252 -15.39 -25.05 -10.98
N THR A 253 -14.59 -24.26 -11.69
CA THR A 253 -14.02 -24.67 -12.98
C THR A 253 -12.70 -25.42 -12.86
N LYS A 254 -12.00 -25.27 -11.73
CA LYS A 254 -10.65 -25.81 -11.46
C LYS A 254 -9.62 -25.49 -12.54
N ARG A 255 -9.82 -24.38 -13.26
CA ARG A 255 -8.96 -23.95 -14.39
C ARG A 255 -7.57 -23.47 -13.95
N ASP A 256 -7.40 -23.24 -12.67
CA ASP A 256 -6.20 -22.80 -11.97
C ASP A 256 -5.48 -23.94 -11.22
N VAL A 257 -6.03 -25.16 -11.26
CA VAL A 257 -5.40 -26.34 -10.66
C VAL A 257 -4.40 -26.94 -11.64
N ILE A 258 -3.13 -27.02 -11.25
CA ILE A 258 -2.08 -27.68 -12.04
C ILE A 258 -2.45 -29.17 -12.19
N GLY A 259 -2.89 -29.56 -13.39
CA GLY A 259 -3.25 -30.94 -13.70
C GLY A 259 -2.03 -31.83 -13.99
N ASN A 260 -2.08 -33.11 -13.61
CA ASN A 260 -1.03 -34.12 -13.85
C ASN A 260 -0.68 -34.39 -15.32
N HIS A 261 -1.33 -33.74 -16.30
CA HIS A 261 -1.29 -34.12 -17.72
C HIS A 261 -0.62 -33.10 -18.66
N ARG A 262 -0.08 -31.98 -18.16
CA ARG A 262 0.80 -31.15 -18.98
C ARG A 262 2.24 -31.63 -18.80
N VAL A 263 2.73 -32.35 -19.81
CA VAL A 263 4.15 -32.42 -20.11
C VAL A 263 4.61 -30.96 -20.20
N GLU A 264 5.32 -30.48 -19.17
CA GLU A 264 6.02 -29.20 -19.28
C GLU A 264 6.86 -29.27 -20.55
N PRO A 265 6.72 -28.31 -21.49
CA PRO A 265 7.67 -28.22 -22.58
C PRO A 265 9.05 -28.25 -21.95
N GLU A 266 9.94 -29.10 -22.45
CA GLU A 266 11.33 -29.10 -21.99
C GLU A 266 11.80 -27.65 -21.90
N PRO A 267 12.43 -27.23 -20.79
CA PRO A 267 12.96 -25.88 -20.68
C PRO A 267 13.88 -25.70 -21.88
N VAL A 268 13.42 -24.93 -22.87
CA VAL A 268 14.20 -24.62 -24.06
C VAL A 268 15.48 -24.02 -23.53
N ALA A 269 16.59 -24.74 -23.69
CA ALA A 269 17.88 -24.32 -23.18
C ALA A 269 18.14 -22.89 -23.66
N THR A 270 17.99 -21.92 -22.76
CA THR A 270 18.19 -20.53 -23.09
C THR A 270 19.67 -20.35 -23.35
N ASP A 271 20.03 -19.99 -24.57
CA ASP A 271 21.40 -19.62 -24.91
C ASP A 271 21.87 -18.52 -23.93
N ALA A 272 22.99 -18.75 -23.25
CA ALA A 272 23.55 -17.81 -22.28
C ALA A 272 23.78 -16.41 -22.89
N ARG A 273 24.02 -16.34 -24.20
CA ARG A 273 24.11 -15.07 -24.93
C ARG A 273 22.77 -14.34 -24.98
N ARG A 274 21.67 -15.08 -25.22
CA ARG A 274 20.31 -14.55 -25.23
C ARG A 274 19.89 -14.11 -23.83
N GLU A 275 20.23 -14.88 -22.79
CA GLU A 275 19.96 -14.50 -21.41
C GLU A 275 20.69 -13.20 -21.02
N ARG A 276 21.98 -13.08 -21.34
CA ARG A 276 22.74 -11.83 -21.13
C ARG A 276 22.14 -10.66 -21.92
N ALA A 277 21.74 -10.87 -23.17
CA ALA A 277 21.08 -9.83 -23.97
C ALA A 277 19.75 -9.37 -23.33
N MET A 278 18.98 -10.29 -22.75
CA MET A 278 17.73 -9.96 -22.07
C MET A 278 17.96 -9.26 -20.72
N LEU A 279 19.05 -9.56 -20.02
CA LEU A 279 19.46 -8.78 -18.85
C LEU A 279 19.82 -7.34 -19.24
N VAL A 280 20.54 -7.15 -20.35
CA VAL A 280 20.82 -5.81 -20.90
C VAL A 280 19.52 -5.10 -21.30
N TYR A 281 18.56 -5.81 -21.91
CA TYR A 281 17.23 -5.27 -22.21
C TYR A 281 16.52 -4.76 -20.95
N PHE A 282 16.45 -5.56 -19.88
CA PHE A 282 15.81 -5.12 -18.63
C PHE A 282 16.58 -3.97 -17.96
N ALA A 283 17.91 -3.98 -18.00
CA ALA A 283 18.71 -2.86 -17.53
C ALA A 283 18.40 -1.57 -18.33
N ALA A 284 18.27 -1.67 -19.65
CA ALA A 284 17.89 -0.54 -20.49
C ALA A 284 16.48 -0.01 -20.16
N VAL A 285 15.51 -0.91 -19.94
CA VAL A 285 14.16 -0.53 -19.48
C VAL A 285 14.21 0.17 -18.13
N ALA A 286 15.00 -0.34 -17.18
CA ALA A 286 15.16 0.28 -15.86
C ALA A 286 15.80 1.68 -15.95
N VAL A 287 16.84 1.84 -16.77
CA VAL A 287 17.49 3.15 -17.02
C VAL A 287 16.53 4.13 -17.68
N ALA A 288 15.76 3.68 -18.68
CA ALA A 288 14.74 4.50 -19.32
C ALA A 288 13.66 4.94 -18.33
N THR A 289 13.25 4.04 -17.43
CA THR A 289 12.28 4.34 -16.35
C THR A 289 12.83 5.38 -15.39
N ALA A 290 14.07 5.23 -14.92
CA ALA A 290 14.71 6.19 -14.04
C ALA A 290 14.86 7.57 -14.71
N GLY A 291 15.21 7.58 -16.00
CA GLY A 291 15.28 8.80 -16.81
C GLY A 291 13.92 9.49 -16.96
N LEU A 292 12.86 8.72 -17.21
CA LEU A 292 11.48 9.22 -17.28
C LEU A 292 11.04 9.83 -15.95
N LEU A 293 11.24 9.12 -14.84
CA LEU A 293 10.88 9.60 -13.49
C LEU A 293 11.69 10.85 -13.11
N SER A 294 12.97 10.89 -13.44
CA SER A 294 13.83 12.06 -13.19
C SER A 294 13.39 13.27 -14.03
N TRP A 295 13.02 13.04 -15.30
CA TRP A 295 12.50 14.09 -16.17
C TRP A 295 11.14 14.61 -15.69
N ALA A 296 10.24 13.71 -15.30
CA ALA A 296 8.93 14.05 -14.76
C ALA A 296 9.05 14.84 -13.45
N SER A 297 9.95 14.40 -12.56
CA SER A 297 10.24 15.09 -11.30
C SER A 297 10.86 16.48 -11.48
N ALA A 298 11.59 16.69 -12.58
CA ALA A 298 12.12 18.02 -12.91
C ALA A 298 11.07 18.97 -13.52
N GLN A 299 9.89 18.49 -13.91
CA GLN A 299 8.82 19.36 -14.40
C GLN A 299 8.16 20.11 -13.24
N PRO A 300 7.66 21.33 -13.44
CA PRO A 300 6.84 22.00 -12.41
C PRO A 300 5.58 21.18 -12.14
N HIS A 301 5.45 20.68 -10.93
CA HIS A 301 4.27 19.97 -10.48
C HIS A 301 4.02 20.27 -9.01
N THR A 302 2.76 20.31 -8.62
CA THR A 302 2.35 20.20 -7.23
C THR A 302 2.23 18.71 -6.95
N ALA A 303 2.99 18.18 -6.00
CA ALA A 303 2.74 16.83 -5.53
C ALA A 303 1.26 16.75 -5.11
N PRO A 304 0.47 15.75 -5.55
CA PRO A 304 -0.80 15.49 -4.90
C PRO A 304 -0.48 15.35 -3.43
N VAL A 305 -1.29 16.00 -2.59
CA VAL A 305 -1.17 15.88 -1.14
C VAL A 305 -1.39 14.39 -0.85
N SER A 306 -0.30 13.62 -0.77
CA SER A 306 -0.33 12.40 0.03
C SER A 306 -0.71 12.92 1.41
N GLU A 307 -1.85 12.46 1.91
CA GLU A 307 -2.23 12.58 3.31
C GLU A 307 -1.11 11.91 4.13
N ALA A 308 -0.01 12.65 4.33
CA ALA A 308 0.86 12.48 5.47
C ALA A 308 0.03 12.91 6.68
N GLU A 309 -0.95 12.08 7.05
CA GLU A 309 -1.59 12.14 8.35
C GLU A 309 -0.58 11.63 9.38
N GLY A 310 0.32 12.56 9.69
CA GLY A 310 1.56 12.32 10.38
C GLY A 310 2.31 13.64 10.49
N SER A 311 1.70 14.59 11.19
CA SER A 311 2.16 15.97 11.43
C SER A 311 2.03 16.93 10.24
N GLY A 312 1.03 17.80 10.34
CA GLY A 312 0.81 18.93 9.45
C GLY A 312 -0.15 18.61 8.32
N ALA A 313 -1.45 18.54 8.63
CA ALA A 313 -2.46 18.91 7.66
C ALA A 313 -1.99 20.20 6.99
N ALA A 314 -1.85 20.17 5.66
CA ALA A 314 -1.45 21.34 4.91
C ALA A 314 -2.41 22.46 5.30
N ILE A 315 -1.90 23.42 6.07
CA ILE A 315 -2.63 24.63 6.41
C ILE A 315 -2.95 25.21 5.04
N THR A 316 -4.22 25.14 4.66
CA THR A 316 -4.69 25.86 3.48
C THR A 316 -4.36 27.31 3.78
N ASP A 317 -3.44 27.90 2.99
CA ASP A 317 -3.02 29.30 3.07
C ASP A 317 -4.22 30.20 2.73
N LEU A 318 -5.19 30.24 3.63
CA LEU A 318 -6.26 31.21 3.69
C LEU A 318 -5.69 32.46 4.37
N ALA A 319 -6.03 33.63 3.85
CA ALA A 319 -5.61 34.88 4.48
C ALA A 319 -6.14 34.97 5.93
N PRO A 320 -5.47 35.69 6.84
CA PRO A 320 -5.97 35.89 8.21
C PRO A 320 -7.43 36.38 8.20
N GLY A 321 -8.30 35.69 8.94
CA GLY A 321 -9.73 35.98 9.04
C GLY A 321 -10.62 35.44 7.91
N GLU A 322 -10.06 34.85 6.86
CA GLU A 322 -10.84 34.27 5.76
C GLU A 322 -11.56 32.98 6.18
N ALA A 323 -10.94 32.19 7.06
CA ALA A 323 -11.49 30.92 7.57
C ALA A 323 -12.75 31.11 8.45
N ILE A 324 -12.91 32.27 9.07
CA ILE A 324 -14.05 32.61 9.94
C ILE A 324 -15.10 33.49 9.26
N ALA A 325 -14.92 33.85 7.99
CA ALA A 325 -15.73 34.87 7.31
C ALA A 325 -17.24 34.53 7.27
N LYS A 326 -17.59 33.24 7.30
CA LYS A 326 -18.98 32.75 7.29
C LYS A 326 -19.44 32.19 8.63
N PHE A 327 -18.60 32.22 9.66
CA PHE A 327 -18.90 31.63 10.96
C PHE A 327 -19.64 32.62 11.87
N PRO A 328 -20.55 32.15 12.74
CA PRO A 328 -21.22 32.99 13.73
C PRO A 328 -20.21 33.68 14.67
N PRO A 329 -20.27 35.01 14.85
CA PRO A 329 -19.29 35.75 15.66
C PRO A 329 -19.19 35.28 17.11
N GLN A 330 -20.28 34.75 17.67
CA GLN A 330 -20.31 34.24 19.04
C GLN A 330 -19.42 33.00 19.21
N GLN A 331 -19.49 32.04 18.28
CA GLN A 331 -18.69 30.81 18.30
C GLN A 331 -17.20 31.13 18.08
N VAL A 332 -16.89 32.04 17.15
CA VAL A 332 -15.53 32.54 16.94
C VAL A 332 -14.96 33.21 18.20
N THR A 333 -15.78 34.00 18.89
CA THR A 333 -15.37 34.68 20.14
C THR A 333 -15.09 33.66 21.26
N GLU A 334 -15.92 32.63 21.38
CA GLU A 334 -15.74 31.56 22.37
C GLU A 334 -14.47 30.75 22.10
N LEU A 335 -14.23 30.34 20.85
CA LEU A 335 -13.00 29.65 20.44
C LEU A 335 -11.77 30.51 20.72
N ARG A 336 -11.81 31.81 20.38
CA ARG A 336 -10.71 32.74 20.63
C ARG A 336 -10.39 32.84 22.13
N ALA A 337 -11.41 32.92 22.99
CA ALA A 337 -11.21 32.96 24.44
C ALA A 337 -10.51 31.68 24.96
N ILE A 338 -10.89 30.50 24.46
CA ILE A 338 -10.26 29.24 24.85
C ILE A 338 -8.80 29.18 24.36
N VAL A 339 -8.51 29.66 23.15
CA VAL A 339 -7.14 29.74 22.61
C VAL A 339 -6.28 30.69 23.44
N ASP A 340 -6.82 31.85 23.84
CA ASP A 340 -6.13 32.81 24.71
C ASP A 340 -5.82 32.23 26.10
N ASP A 341 -6.80 31.54 26.71
CA ASP A 341 -6.63 30.84 27.99
C ASP A 341 -5.53 29.76 27.89
N THR A 342 -5.54 28.99 26.79
CA THR A 342 -4.55 27.95 26.52
C THR A 342 -3.15 28.55 26.36
N ALA A 343 -3.03 29.65 25.60
CA ALA A 343 -1.76 30.37 25.42
C ALA A 343 -1.26 31.01 26.71
N TRP A 344 -2.15 31.45 27.60
CA TRP A 344 -1.76 31.94 28.92
C TRP A 344 -1.21 30.82 29.80
N ALA A 345 -1.85 29.64 29.80
CA ALA A 345 -1.40 28.49 30.58
C ALA A 345 -0.02 28.00 30.13
N VAL A 346 0.21 27.88 28.81
CA VAL A 346 1.52 27.51 28.23
C VAL A 346 2.60 28.52 28.62
N ARG A 347 2.35 29.83 28.46
CA ARG A 347 3.30 30.89 28.83
C ARG A 347 3.60 30.93 30.33
N SER A 348 2.67 30.47 31.16
CA SER A 348 2.81 30.39 32.62
C SER A 348 3.47 29.08 33.09
N GLY A 349 3.83 28.17 32.17
CA GLY A 349 4.39 26.86 32.49
C GLY A 349 3.41 25.88 33.14
N GLN A 350 2.10 26.14 33.03
CA GLN A 350 1.04 25.36 33.67
C GLN A 350 0.51 24.28 32.71
N GLN A 351 1.28 23.22 32.51
CA GLN A 351 1.00 22.21 31.48
C GLN A 351 -0.33 21.48 31.66
N ASP A 352 -0.72 21.18 32.91
CA ASP A 352 -1.98 20.48 33.19
C ASP A 352 -3.20 21.37 32.92
N GLU A 353 -3.07 22.69 33.15
CA GLU A 353 -4.08 23.68 32.78
C GLU A 353 -4.17 23.83 31.25
N ALA A 354 -3.02 23.87 30.56
CA ALA A 354 -2.96 23.90 29.10
C ALA A 354 -3.65 22.67 28.48
N LYS A 355 -3.42 21.47 29.01
CA LYS A 355 -4.11 20.24 28.58
C LYS A 355 -5.61 20.28 28.82
N THR A 356 -6.04 20.86 29.94
CA THR A 356 -7.47 21.02 30.26
C THR A 356 -8.14 22.00 29.31
N ALA A 357 -7.50 23.14 29.02
CA ALA A 357 -7.98 24.14 28.07
C ALA A 357 -7.99 23.60 26.63
N ALA A 358 -6.96 22.85 26.22
CA ALA A 358 -6.90 22.16 24.94
C ALA A 358 -8.03 21.11 24.79
N LYS A 359 -8.36 20.37 25.85
CA LYS A 359 -9.53 19.47 25.82
C LYS A 359 -10.84 20.24 25.66
N LYS A 360 -10.97 21.40 26.32
CA LYS A 360 -12.14 22.27 26.14
C LYS A 360 -12.25 22.79 24.72
N LEU A 361 -11.12 23.15 24.09
CA LEU A 361 -11.05 23.57 22.69
C LEU A 361 -11.59 22.49 21.76
N GLU A 362 -11.08 21.26 21.89
CA GLU A 362 -11.54 20.09 21.12
C GLU A 362 -13.04 19.85 21.27
N THR A 363 -13.53 19.77 22.52
CA THR A 363 -14.97 19.51 22.77
C THR A 363 -15.86 20.63 22.20
N THR A 364 -15.45 21.89 22.35
CA THR A 364 -16.22 23.03 21.82
C THR A 364 -16.24 23.02 20.29
N TRP A 365 -15.11 22.71 19.65
CA TRP A 365 -15.00 22.61 18.20
C TRP A 365 -15.85 21.47 17.63
N ASP A 366 -15.81 20.29 18.25
CA ASP A 366 -16.59 19.11 17.85
C ASP A 366 -18.10 19.36 18.03
N ASP A 367 -18.51 19.98 19.13
CA ASP A 367 -19.92 20.30 19.40
C ASP A 367 -20.48 21.31 18.38
N ASP A 368 -19.63 22.24 17.90
CA ASP A 368 -20.00 23.24 16.90
C ASP A 368 -19.90 22.73 15.44
N GLN A 369 -19.23 21.60 15.18
CA GLN A 369 -19.02 21.06 13.83
C GLN A 369 -20.30 20.97 12.99
N PRO A 370 -21.45 20.43 13.49
CA PRO A 370 -22.67 20.32 12.69
C PRO A 370 -23.24 21.68 12.24
N ALA A 371 -22.91 22.75 12.97
CA ALA A 371 -23.33 24.11 12.66
C ALA A 371 -22.32 24.86 11.78
N LEU A 372 -21.01 24.64 11.97
CA LEU A 372 -19.94 25.37 11.29
C LEU A 372 -19.55 24.78 9.93
N GLN A 373 -19.40 23.45 9.86
CA GLN A 373 -18.91 22.77 8.66
C GLN A 373 -19.76 23.03 7.39
N PRO A 374 -21.12 23.07 7.46
CA PRO A 374 -21.94 23.36 6.29
C PRO A 374 -21.88 24.83 5.83
N LEU A 375 -21.47 25.76 6.70
CA LEU A 375 -21.38 27.19 6.37
C LEU A 375 -20.15 27.50 5.52
N ASP A 376 -19.01 26.87 5.87
CA ASP A 376 -17.77 26.98 5.12
C ASP A 376 -16.89 25.75 5.31
N ALA A 377 -17.00 24.77 4.41
CA ALA A 377 -16.21 23.55 4.51
C ALA A 377 -14.69 23.83 4.42
N ALA A 378 -14.27 24.80 3.60
CA ALA A 378 -12.86 25.15 3.45
C ALA A 378 -12.33 25.88 4.69
N GLY A 379 -13.09 26.85 5.20
CA GLY A 379 -12.76 27.54 6.46
C GLY A 379 -12.75 26.61 7.67
N TRP A 380 -13.69 25.67 7.72
CA TRP A 380 -13.75 24.64 8.76
C TRP A 380 -12.51 23.75 8.71
N THR A 381 -12.18 23.14 7.57
CA THR A 381 -10.98 22.29 7.42
C THR A 381 -9.68 23.05 7.73
N ALA A 382 -9.60 24.34 7.39
CA ALA A 382 -8.43 25.17 7.68
C ALA A 382 -8.25 25.51 9.16
N LEU A 383 -9.33 25.52 9.95
CA LEU A 383 -9.26 25.72 11.41
C LEU A 383 -9.09 24.40 12.14
N ASP A 384 -9.78 23.35 11.68
CA ASP A 384 -9.69 21.97 12.17
C ASP A 384 -8.22 21.50 12.19
N SER A 385 -7.54 21.62 11.04
CA SER A 385 -6.12 21.32 10.90
C SER A 385 -5.22 22.10 11.88
N ARG A 386 -5.49 23.38 12.13
CA ARG A 386 -4.72 24.21 13.07
C ARG A 386 -4.99 23.83 14.52
N ILE A 387 -6.24 23.50 14.85
CA ILE A 387 -6.64 23.00 16.16
C ILE A 387 -5.92 21.67 16.44
N ASP A 388 -5.85 20.76 15.47
CA ASP A 388 -5.11 19.50 15.60
C ASP A 388 -3.62 19.70 15.90
N VAL A 389 -2.98 20.68 15.26
CA VAL A 389 -1.57 21.02 15.55
C VAL A 389 -1.43 21.50 17.00
N VAL A 390 -2.36 22.34 17.48
CA VAL A 390 -2.38 22.80 18.88
C VAL A 390 -2.57 21.62 19.85
N LEU A 391 -3.56 20.75 19.59
CA LEU A 391 -3.84 19.59 20.44
C LEU A 391 -2.65 18.64 20.49
N THR A 392 -2.01 18.39 19.35
CA THR A 392 -0.84 17.53 19.21
C THR A 392 0.36 18.09 20.00
N ALA A 393 0.63 19.38 19.86
CA ALA A 393 1.74 20.03 20.56
C ALA A 393 1.56 19.94 22.09
N ILE A 394 0.37 20.26 22.59
CA ILE A 394 0.07 20.31 24.04
C ILE A 394 0.00 18.91 24.67
N ARG A 395 -0.49 17.91 23.91
CA ARG A 395 -0.67 16.53 24.39
C ARG A 395 0.58 15.66 24.20
N SER A 396 1.65 16.19 23.63
CA SER A 396 2.92 15.49 23.48
C SER A 396 3.41 14.90 24.81
N SER A 397 4.02 13.71 24.75
CA SER A 397 4.67 13.09 25.91
C SER A 397 5.93 13.83 26.35
N THR A 398 6.50 14.65 25.45
CA THR A 398 7.57 15.61 25.70
C THR A 398 7.19 16.96 25.09
N PRO A 399 6.39 17.78 25.81
CA PRO A 399 5.94 19.06 25.29
C PRO A 399 7.11 20.02 25.04
N ASP A 400 7.10 20.67 23.88
CA ASP A 400 8.04 21.74 23.54
C ASP A 400 7.32 23.10 23.58
N PRO A 401 7.63 23.98 24.56
CA PRO A 401 6.98 25.28 24.68
C PRO A 401 7.10 26.17 23.43
N GLY A 402 8.17 25.98 22.64
CA GLY A 402 8.36 26.70 21.38
C GLY A 402 7.32 26.28 20.34
N ALA A 403 7.15 24.98 20.13
CA ALA A 403 6.14 24.42 19.23
C ALA A 403 4.70 24.75 19.69
N GLU A 404 4.40 24.65 20.98
CA GLU A 404 3.07 25.01 21.54
C GLU A 404 2.73 26.48 21.30
N THR A 405 3.69 27.36 21.57
CA THR A 405 3.51 28.81 21.36
C THR A 405 3.31 29.14 19.88
N ALA A 406 4.07 28.50 18.99
CA ALA A 406 3.93 28.68 17.55
C ALA A 406 2.56 28.23 17.04
N ALA A 407 2.09 27.04 17.45
CA ALA A 407 0.80 26.50 17.06
C ALA A 407 -0.37 27.38 17.54
N LEU A 408 -0.33 27.82 18.80
CA LEU A 408 -1.36 28.70 19.37
C LEU A 408 -1.36 30.08 18.71
N THR A 409 -0.19 30.60 18.34
CA THR A 409 -0.08 31.89 17.62
C THR A 409 -0.70 31.79 16.22
N ASP A 410 -0.46 30.69 15.51
CA ASP A 410 -1.03 30.46 14.18
C ASP A 410 -2.57 30.32 14.24
N LEU A 411 -3.08 29.51 15.17
CA LEU A 411 -4.53 29.37 15.37
C LEU A 411 -5.18 30.70 15.78
N ALA A 412 -4.53 31.47 16.66
CA ALA A 412 -5.02 32.78 17.06
C ALA A 412 -5.07 33.77 15.89
N ALA A 413 -4.11 33.71 14.95
CA ALA A 413 -4.11 34.53 13.75
C ALA A 413 -5.22 34.14 12.76
N ALA A 414 -5.53 32.84 12.65
CA ALA A 414 -6.63 32.35 11.81
C ALA A 414 -8.01 32.72 12.37
N LEU A 415 -8.11 32.84 13.70
CA LEU A 415 -9.33 33.24 14.40
C LEU A 415 -9.50 34.76 14.50
N GLN A 416 -8.61 35.60 13.95
CA GLN A 416 -8.68 37.07 13.97
C GLN A 416 -9.56 37.64 12.89
#